data_AF-S2FBH0-F1
#
_entry.id   AF-S2FBH0-F1
#
_cell.length_a   1.000
_cell.length_b   1.000
_cell.length_c   1.000
_cell.angle_alpha   90.00
_cell.angle_beta   90.00
_cell.angle_gamma   90.00
#
_symmetry.space_group_name_H-M   'P 1'
#
loop_
_entity.id
_entity.type
_entity.pdbx_description
1 polymer ?
#
loop_
_entity_poly.entity_id
_entity_poly.type
_entity_poly.pdbx_seq_one_letter_code
_entity_poly.pdbx_strand_id
1 'polypeptide(L)'
;MNFLKSALMVTMFFSIAAGAVDLPTSNTPDFSQWASNTLQKHGITGAQVVETKYPFSFTYCRKDSLTLWRYDVMSAEQIVALKEGRIVKPVTEKTVAVESNSESCKTAS
;
A
#
# COMPACT_ATOMS: atom_id res chain seq x y z
N MET A 1 -63.66 -6.65 3.90
CA MET A 1 -62.98 -5.47 3.32
C MET A 1 -62.11 -4.88 4.43
N ASN A 2 -60.85 -5.30 4.55
CA ASN A 2 -59.65 -4.52 4.17
C ASN A 2 -58.97 -3.94 5.45
N PHE A 3 -57.69 -4.03 5.77
CA PHE A 3 -56.49 -4.68 5.22
C PHE A 3 -55.50 -4.86 6.40
N LEU A 4 -54.79 -5.99 6.46
CA LEU A 4 -53.61 -6.16 7.33
C LEU A 4 -52.57 -5.10 6.98
N LYS A 5 -52.18 -4.26 7.94
CA LYS A 5 -50.97 -3.42 7.81
C LYS A 5 -49.80 -4.16 8.44
N SER A 6 -49.09 -4.91 7.61
CA SER A 6 -47.81 -5.54 7.95
C SER A 6 -46.76 -4.44 8.08
N ALA A 7 -46.21 -4.26 9.28
CA ALA A 7 -45.09 -3.35 9.52
C ALA A 7 -43.78 -4.09 9.23
N LEU A 8 -43.14 -3.78 8.11
CA LEU A 8 -41.86 -4.34 7.71
C LEU A 8 -40.75 -3.50 8.38
N MET A 9 -40.30 -3.93 9.56
CA MET A 9 -39.12 -3.37 10.22
C MET A 9 -37.88 -3.82 9.45
N VAL A 10 -37.30 -2.91 8.66
CA VAL A 10 -35.99 -3.10 8.03
C VAL A 10 -34.92 -2.80 9.08
N THR A 11 -34.39 -3.85 9.71
CA THR A 11 -33.26 -3.74 10.62
C THR A 11 -31.98 -3.59 9.80
N MET A 12 -31.43 -2.38 9.70
CA MET A 12 -30.08 -2.16 9.17
C MET A 12 -29.06 -2.65 10.20
N PHE A 13 -28.41 -3.78 9.93
CA PHE A 13 -27.24 -4.21 10.68
C PHE A 13 -26.03 -3.40 10.20
N PHE A 14 -25.60 -2.43 11.01
CA PHE A 14 -24.30 -1.79 10.82
C PHE A 14 -23.23 -2.74 11.35
N SER A 15 -22.57 -3.47 10.45
CA SER A 15 -21.35 -4.20 10.78
C SER A 15 -20.24 -3.19 11.08
N ILE A 16 -19.94 -3.00 12.36
CA ILE A 16 -18.72 -2.31 12.78
C ILE A 16 -17.58 -3.27 12.45
N ALA A 17 -16.87 -3.01 11.36
CA ALA A 17 -15.59 -3.66 11.11
C ALA A 17 -14.64 -3.25 12.24
N ALA A 18 -14.29 -4.20 13.11
CA ALA A 18 -13.20 -4.04 14.05
C ALA A 18 -11.91 -4.06 13.22
N GLY A 19 -11.43 -2.88 12.83
CA GLY A 19 -10.04 -2.73 12.41
C GLY A 19 -9.17 -3.01 13.63
N ALA A 20 -8.31 -4.02 13.55
CA ALA A 20 -7.19 -4.15 14.47
C ALA A 20 -6.35 -2.88 14.31
N VAL A 21 -6.56 -1.90 15.18
CA VAL A 21 -5.64 -0.77 15.32
C VAL A 21 -4.46 -1.35 16.09
N ASP A 22 -3.50 -1.91 15.36
CA ASP A 22 -2.21 -2.23 15.95
C ASP A 22 -1.70 -0.98 16.67
N LEU A 23 -1.36 -1.13 17.95
CA LEU A 23 -0.77 -0.05 18.74
C LEU A 23 0.38 0.56 17.94
N PRO A 24 0.50 1.90 17.86
CA PRO A 24 1.63 2.52 17.18
C PRO A 24 2.90 2.10 17.91
N THR A 25 3.64 1.17 17.32
CA THR A 25 5.03 0.90 17.65
C THR A 25 5.82 2.10 17.14
N SER A 26 5.72 3.22 17.87
CA SER A 26 6.04 4.58 17.41
C SER A 26 7.54 4.88 17.18
N ASN A 27 8.34 3.84 16.93
CA ASN A 27 9.78 3.96 16.66
C ASN A 27 10.14 3.59 15.22
N THR A 28 9.22 3.03 14.43
CA THR A 28 9.46 2.79 12.99
C THR A 28 9.04 4.02 12.19
N PRO A 29 9.94 4.57 11.35
CA PRO A 29 9.58 5.63 10.42
C PRO A 29 8.41 5.21 9.53
N ASP A 30 7.41 6.09 9.40
CA ASP A 30 6.29 5.91 8.49
C ASP A 30 6.52 6.74 7.21
N PHE A 31 6.67 6.05 6.08
CA PHE A 31 6.83 6.68 4.77
C PHE A 31 5.61 6.49 3.85
N SER A 32 4.45 6.12 4.40
CA SER A 32 3.19 5.89 3.65
C SER A 32 2.76 7.10 2.82
N GLN A 33 2.88 8.31 3.37
CA GLN A 33 2.55 9.54 2.67
C GLN A 33 3.50 9.78 1.48
N TRP A 34 4.80 9.58 1.67
CA TRP A 34 5.78 9.70 0.59
C TRP A 34 5.54 8.67 -0.51
N ALA A 35 5.29 7.41 -0.15
CA ALA A 35 4.97 6.34 -1.09
C ALA A 35 3.72 6.68 -1.91
N SER A 36 2.64 7.11 -1.25
CA SER A 36 1.39 7.49 -1.91
C SER A 36 1.57 8.65 -2.89
N ASN A 37 2.28 9.70 -2.47
CA ASN A 37 2.60 10.83 -3.35
C ASN A 37 3.46 10.42 -4.55
N THR A 38 4.37 9.48 -4.34
CA THR A 38 5.23 8.95 -5.41
C THR A 38 4.41 8.18 -6.43
N LEU A 39 3.51 7.29 -5.99
CA LEU A 39 2.59 6.57 -6.88
C LEU A 39 1.71 7.53 -7.70
N GLN A 40 1.19 8.59 -7.07
CA GLN A 40 0.41 9.62 -7.76
C GLN A 40 1.22 10.35 -8.83
N LYS A 41 2.47 10.74 -8.52
CA LYS A 41 3.37 11.38 -9.50
C LYS A 41 3.64 10.48 -10.71
N HIS A 42 3.70 9.16 -10.50
CA HIS A 42 3.88 8.17 -11.55
C HIS A 42 2.57 7.74 -12.24
N GLY A 43 1.44 8.38 -11.93
CA GLY A 43 0.14 8.08 -12.55
C GLY A 43 -0.49 6.76 -12.10
N ILE A 44 0.00 6.17 -11.00
CA ILE A 44 -0.51 4.92 -10.45
C ILE A 44 -1.60 5.25 -9.43
N THR A 45 -2.84 5.31 -9.91
CA THR A 45 -4.02 5.64 -9.09
C THR A 45 -4.65 4.40 -8.46
N GLY A 46 -5.20 4.54 -7.25
CA GLY A 46 -5.91 3.45 -6.56
C GLY A 46 -5.01 2.30 -6.10
N ALA A 47 -3.69 2.50 -6.08
CA ALA A 47 -2.77 1.53 -5.51
C ALA A 47 -2.80 1.55 -3.97
N GLN A 48 -2.69 0.37 -3.38
CA GLN A 48 -2.57 0.18 -1.94
C GLN A 48 -1.09 0.01 -1.59
N VAL A 49 -0.56 0.88 -0.74
CA VAL A 49 0.79 0.73 -0.19
C VAL A 49 0.79 -0.42 0.84
N VAL A 50 1.76 -1.33 0.73
CA VAL A 50 1.84 -2.54 1.57
C VAL A 50 2.91 -2.40 2.65
N GLU A 51 4.12 -2.00 2.28
CA GLU A 51 5.23 -1.82 3.22
C GLU A 51 6.05 -0.56 2.90
N THR A 52 6.36 0.23 3.93
CA THR A 52 7.14 1.47 3.84
C THR A 52 8.20 1.57 4.92
N LYS A 53 9.10 0.59 4.98
CA LYS A 53 10.15 0.53 6.01
C LYS A 53 11.33 1.47 5.75
N TYR A 54 11.54 1.88 4.50
CA TYR A 54 12.72 2.63 4.08
C TYR A 54 12.35 3.90 3.29
N PRO A 55 13.10 5.00 3.41
CA PRO A 55 12.84 6.25 2.70
C PRO A 55 13.23 6.20 1.21
N PHE A 56 13.62 5.03 0.71
CA PHE A 56 14.10 4.84 -0.66
C PHE A 56 13.44 3.65 -1.38
N SER A 57 12.55 2.92 -0.70
CA SER A 57 11.78 1.86 -1.32
C SER A 57 10.47 1.60 -0.58
N PHE A 58 9.48 1.12 -1.34
CA PHE A 58 8.22 0.65 -0.79
C PHE A 58 7.60 -0.40 -1.70
N THR A 59 6.71 -1.21 -1.14
CA THR A 59 5.89 -2.16 -1.90
C THR A 59 4.45 -1.69 -2.00
N TYR A 60 3.80 -2.04 -3.10
CA TYR A 60 2.41 -1.66 -3.35
C TYR A 60 1.72 -2.68 -4.26
N CYS A 61 0.40 -2.72 -4.13
CA CYS A 61 -0.49 -3.44 -5.02
C CYS A 61 -1.21 -2.43 -5.91
N ARG A 62 -1.31 -2.72 -7.21
CA ARG A 62 -2.17 -1.93 -8.09
C ARG A 62 -3.62 -2.35 -7.88
N LYS A 63 -4.54 -1.42 -8.14
CA LYS A 63 -5.97 -1.72 -8.17
C LYS A 63 -6.25 -2.89 -9.12
N ASP A 64 -7.10 -3.81 -8.72
CA ASP A 64 -7.58 -4.94 -9.54
C ASP A 64 -6.43 -5.89 -9.97
N SER A 65 -5.31 -5.92 -9.22
CA SER A 65 -4.10 -6.69 -9.55
C SER A 65 -3.53 -7.42 -8.33
N LEU A 66 -3.36 -8.73 -8.47
CA LEU A 66 -2.73 -9.58 -7.46
C LEU A 66 -1.18 -9.55 -7.50
N THR A 67 -0.58 -8.75 -8.38
CA THR A 67 0.88 -8.61 -8.43
C THR A 67 1.35 -7.60 -7.38
N LEU A 68 2.28 -8.02 -6.53
CA LEU A 68 3.02 -7.15 -5.63
C LEU A 68 4.17 -6.49 -6.39
N TRP A 69 4.20 -5.16 -6.36
CA TRP A 69 5.22 -4.34 -6.98
C TRP A 69 6.12 -3.74 -5.91
N ARG A 70 7.40 -3.55 -6.23
CA ARG A 70 8.33 -2.74 -5.44
C ARG A 70 8.79 -1.55 -6.26
N TYR A 71 8.77 -0.39 -5.62
CA TYR A 71 9.36 0.83 -6.11
C TYR A 71 10.68 1.07 -5.38
N ASP A 72 11.74 1.37 -6.12
CA ASP A 72 13.07 1.67 -5.62
C ASP A 72 13.55 2.99 -6.26
N VAL A 73 14.05 3.97 -5.47
CA VAL A 73 14.71 5.19 -6.00
C VAL A 73 16.21 5.02 -6.24
N MET A 74 16.77 3.92 -5.75
CA MET A 74 18.19 3.58 -5.84
C MET A 74 18.37 2.12 -6.20
N SER A 75 19.35 1.84 -7.05
CA SER A 75 19.77 0.47 -7.32
C SER A 75 20.50 -0.12 -6.10
N ALA A 76 20.58 -1.44 -6.02
CA ALA A 76 21.31 -2.12 -4.94
C ALA A 76 22.80 -1.68 -4.91
N GLU A 77 23.40 -1.47 -6.09
CA GLU A 77 24.78 -1.02 -6.24
C GLU A 77 24.98 0.40 -5.69
N GLN A 78 24.00 1.29 -5.91
CA GLN A 78 24.04 2.65 -5.36
C GLN A 78 23.93 2.65 -3.83
N ILE A 79 23.11 1.75 -3.26
CA ILE A 79 23.01 1.59 -1.81
C ILE A 79 24.34 1.07 -1.23
N VAL A 80 25.00 0.12 -1.90
CA VAL A 80 26.32 -0.39 -1.48
C VAL A 80 27.37 0.73 -1.53
N ALA A 81 27.41 1.50 -2.62
CA ALA A 81 28.35 2.61 -2.75
C ALA A 81 28.12 3.70 -1.69
N LEU A 82 26.87 4.01 -1.32
CA LEU A 82 26.57 4.91 -0.20
C LEU A 82 27.09 4.37 1.14
N LYS A 83 26.93 3.07 1.41
CA LYS A 83 27.45 2.44 2.63
C LYS A 83 28.97 2.53 2.74
N GLU A 84 29.66 2.56 1.62
CA GLU A 84 31.11 2.74 1.52
C GLU A 84 31.55 4.22 1.53
N GLY A 85 30.61 5.16 1.72
CA GLY A 85 30.89 6.60 1.74
C GLY A 85 31.18 7.20 0.36
N ARG A 86 30.89 6.48 -0.73
CA ARG A 86 31.08 6.97 -2.10
C ARG A 86 29.90 7.84 -2.52
N ILE A 87 30.20 8.93 -3.23
CA ILE A 87 29.18 9.80 -3.83
C ILE A 87 28.55 9.04 -5.00
N VAL A 88 27.24 8.82 -4.93
CA VAL A 88 26.45 8.28 -6.03
C VAL A 88 25.56 9.37 -6.61
N LYS A 89 25.40 9.38 -7.93
CA LYS A 89 24.35 10.21 -8.55
C LYS A 89 23.00 9.63 -8.12
N PRO A 90 22.12 10.43 -7.49
CA PRO A 90 20.80 9.95 -7.12
C PRO A 90 19.95 9.78 -8.39
N VAL A 91 18.98 8.87 -8.29
CA VAL A 91 17.87 8.62 -9.24
C VAL A 91 18.17 7.55 -10.31
N THR A 92 17.99 6.30 -9.90
CA THR A 92 17.54 5.23 -10.81
C THR A 92 16.20 4.75 -10.28
N GLU A 93 15.14 5.49 -10.59
CA GLU A 93 13.78 5.08 -10.22
C GLU A 93 13.40 3.82 -11.00
N LYS A 94 13.01 2.78 -10.29
CA LYS A 94 12.60 1.52 -10.90
C LYS A 94 11.43 0.94 -10.14
N THR A 95 10.48 0.42 -10.91
CA THR A 95 9.44 -0.46 -10.41
C THR A 95 9.71 -1.88 -10.89
N VAL A 96 9.62 -2.86 -10.00
CA VAL A 96 9.77 -4.29 -10.32
C VAL A 96 8.60 -5.10 -9.76
N ALA A 97 8.14 -6.09 -10.52
CA ALA A 97 7.23 -7.10 -9.99
C ALA A 97 8.04 -8.00 -9.05
N VAL A 98 7.57 -8.16 -7.81
CA VAL A 98 8.23 -8.98 -6.78
C VAL A 98 7.56 -10.35 -6.69
N GLU A 99 6.23 -10.37 -6.73
CA GLU A 99 5.45 -11.58 -6.52
C GLU A 99 4.14 -11.50 -7.33
N SER A 100 3.79 -12.60 -8.00
CA SER A 100 2.49 -12.76 -8.64
C SER A 100 1.54 -13.54 -7.73
N ASN A 101 0.25 -13.19 -7.73
CA ASN A 101 -0.76 -13.79 -6.84
C ASN A 101 -0.47 -13.59 -5.35
N SER A 102 0.07 -12.42 -4.99
CA SER A 102 0.45 -12.10 -3.61
C SER A 102 -0.79 -11.98 -2.72
N GLU A 103 -0.76 -12.64 -1.57
CA GLU A 103 -1.80 -12.57 -0.56
C GLU A 103 -2.06 -11.12 -0.10
N SER A 104 -0.99 -10.32 -0.02
CA SER A 104 -1.05 -8.90 0.35
C SER A 104 -1.86 -8.05 -0.64
N CYS A 105 -2.07 -8.52 -1.88
CA CYS A 105 -2.79 -7.81 -2.92
C CYS A 105 -4.24 -8.28 -3.13
N LYS A 106 -4.69 -9.31 -2.39
CA LYS A 106 -6.07 -9.81 -2.50
C LYS A 106 -7.12 -8.78 -2.10
N THR A 107 -6.81 -7.88 -1.18
CA THR A 107 -7.72 -6.81 -0.74
C THR A 107 -7.76 -5.63 -1.71
N ALA A 108 -6.75 -5.51 -2.58
CA ALA A 108 -6.64 -4.48 -3.59
C ALA A 108 -7.22 -4.92 -4.96
N SER A 109 -7.61 -6.20 -5.08
CA SER A 109 -8.10 -6.84 -6.31
C SER A 109 -9.61 -7.00 -6.37
#